data_AF-A0A945WUN5-F1
#
_entry.id   AF-A0A945WUN5-F1
#
_cell.length_a   1.000
_cell.length_b   1.000
_cell.length_c   1.000
_cell.angle_alpha   90.00
_cell.angle_beta   90.00
_cell.angle_gamma   90.00
#
_symmetry.space_group_name_H-M   'P 1'
#
loop_
_entity.id
_entity.type
_entity.pdbx_description
1 polymer ?
#
loop_
_entity_poly.entity_id
_entity_poly.type
_entity_poly.pdbx_seq_one_letter_code
_entity_poly.pdbx_strand_id
1 'polypeptide(L)'
;MLDALTHRPLMAIILVAFLLWIGVRAVRPRTIRYRQLYILPSVFLAISANQMFLTYAVEIWGFLAWVATTILACGVSWRMSEKTSIHIDRSAGTIELPGTWVTLSLILLFIGARLYFGRQLYVSPDLRVDPDFIAQILAMTGLVSGYYLGRSGSFLIRYFRATPR
;
A
#
# COMPACT_ATOMS: atom_id res chain seq x y z
N MET A 1 -26.45 -12.64 23.00
CA MET A 1 -25.84 -11.29 22.99
C MET A 1 -24.29 -11.31 22.91
N LEU A 2 -23.63 -12.48 22.79
CA LEU A 2 -22.16 -12.56 22.62
C LEU A 2 -21.71 -13.02 21.22
N ASP A 3 -22.64 -13.39 20.31
CA ASP A 3 -22.28 -13.95 19.00
C ASP A 3 -21.86 -12.92 17.94
N ALA A 4 -22.10 -11.63 18.19
CA ALA A 4 -21.70 -10.55 17.28
C ALA A 4 -20.20 -10.21 17.34
N LEU A 5 -19.48 -10.70 18.35
CA LEU A 5 -18.05 -10.45 18.53
C LEU A 5 -17.18 -11.58 17.96
N THR A 6 -17.74 -12.74 17.65
CA THR A 6 -16.96 -13.96 17.46
C THR A 6 -16.53 -14.20 16.02
N HIS A 7 -17.16 -13.55 15.02
CA HIS A 7 -16.99 -13.97 13.63
C HIS A 7 -15.95 -13.23 12.80
N ARG A 8 -15.27 -12.15 13.28
CA ARG A 8 -14.12 -11.58 12.55
C ARG A 8 -13.14 -10.57 13.22
N PRO A 9 -12.93 -10.47 14.55
CA PRO A 9 -11.93 -9.52 15.09
C PRO A 9 -10.50 -10.06 15.12
N LEU A 10 -10.30 -11.37 15.35
CA LEU A 10 -8.95 -11.95 15.52
C LEU A 10 -8.05 -11.75 14.30
N MET A 11 -8.59 -12.00 13.10
CA MET A 11 -7.83 -11.82 11.85
C MET A 11 -7.45 -10.36 11.60
N ALA A 12 -8.30 -9.40 11.99
CA ALA A 12 -7.97 -7.98 11.90
C ALA A 12 -6.86 -7.61 12.87
N ILE A 13 -6.93 -8.07 14.12
CA ILE A 13 -5.89 -7.83 15.14
C ILE A 13 -4.57 -8.47 14.73
N ILE A 14 -4.59 -9.72 14.22
CA ILE A 14 -3.40 -10.41 13.70
C ILE A 14 -2.79 -9.63 12.53
N LEU A 15 -3.61 -9.16 11.59
CA LEU A 15 -3.14 -8.36 10.46
C LEU A 15 -2.52 -7.04 10.93
N VAL A 16 -3.16 -6.34 11.87
CA VAL A 16 -2.65 -5.09 12.45
C VAL A 16 -1.32 -5.33 13.15
N ALA A 17 -1.23 -6.36 13.99
CA ALA A 17 0.01 -6.73 14.69
C ALA A 17 1.12 -7.10 13.69
N PHE A 18 0.79 -7.89 12.66
CA PHE A 18 1.72 -8.27 11.59
C PHE A 18 2.22 -7.06 10.80
N LEU A 19 1.33 -6.13 10.44
CA LEU A 19 1.69 -4.91 9.73
C LEU A 19 2.52 -3.97 10.61
N LEU A 20 2.20 -3.83 11.90
CA LEU A 20 3.02 -3.08 12.85
C LEU A 20 4.42 -3.68 12.96
N TRP A 21 4.51 -5.01 13.02
CA TRP A 21 5.79 -5.71 13.03
C TRP A 21 6.59 -5.45 11.74
N ILE A 22 5.93 -5.46 10.57
CA ILE A 22 6.55 -5.08 9.29
C ILE A 22 6.99 -3.61 9.30
N GLY A 23 6.16 -2.70 9.82
CA GLY A 23 6.45 -1.28 9.91
C GLY A 23 7.70 -1.01 10.74
N VAL A 24 7.76 -1.56 11.96
CA VAL A 24 8.93 -1.42 12.84
C VAL A 24 10.18 -2.02 12.19
N ARG A 25 10.05 -3.15 11.49
CA ARG A 25 11.15 -3.74 10.72
C ARG A 25 11.57 -2.89 9.52
N ALA A 26 10.66 -2.14 8.91
CA ALA A 26 10.95 -1.24 7.77
C ALA A 26 11.74 0.01 8.18
N VAL A 27 11.84 0.32 9.48
CA VAL A 27 12.71 1.37 10.02
C VAL A 27 14.16 0.92 10.11
N ARG A 28 14.42 -0.40 10.06
CA ARG A 28 15.80 -0.93 10.02
C ARG A 28 16.28 -1.08 8.57
N PRO A 29 17.60 -0.86 8.32
CA PRO A 29 18.18 -1.15 7.02
C PRO A 29 17.95 -2.62 6.67
N ARG A 30 17.51 -2.88 5.44
CA ARG A 30 17.21 -4.24 4.97
C ARG A 30 17.79 -4.47 3.58
N THR A 31 18.45 -5.61 3.43
CA THR A 31 18.83 -6.20 2.15
C THR A 31 17.61 -6.93 1.59
N ILE A 32 17.11 -6.50 0.43
CA ILE A 32 15.97 -7.15 -0.23
C ILE A 32 16.40 -7.59 -1.63
N ARG A 33 15.98 -8.79 -2.03
CA ARG A 33 16.19 -9.27 -3.41
C ARG A 33 15.32 -8.45 -4.35
N TYR A 34 15.88 -8.06 -5.51
CA TYR A 34 15.17 -7.24 -6.49
C TYR A 34 13.79 -7.83 -6.89
N ARG A 35 13.65 -9.16 -6.93
CA ARG A 35 12.39 -9.85 -7.29
C ARG A 35 11.25 -9.61 -6.29
N GLN A 36 11.53 -9.58 -4.99
CA GLN A 36 10.51 -9.33 -3.96
C GLN A 36 9.97 -7.89 -4.04
N LEU A 37 10.74 -6.99 -4.65
CA LEU A 37 10.35 -5.60 -4.90
C LEU A 37 9.22 -5.48 -5.93
N TYR A 38 9.01 -6.49 -6.78
CA TYR A 38 7.92 -6.51 -7.78
C TYR A 38 6.72 -7.33 -7.35
N ILE A 39 6.95 -8.44 -6.64
CA ILE A 39 5.85 -9.33 -6.26
C ILE A 39 4.90 -8.61 -5.31
N LEU A 40 5.42 -7.83 -4.35
CA LEU A 40 4.61 -7.12 -3.37
C LEU A 40 3.67 -6.06 -4.00
N PRO A 41 4.18 -5.11 -4.82
CA PRO A 41 3.33 -4.10 -5.45
C PRO A 41 2.32 -4.71 -6.41
N SER A 42 2.71 -5.71 -7.20
CA SER A 42 1.81 -6.35 -8.17
C SER A 42 0.67 -7.09 -7.48
N VAL A 43 0.95 -7.78 -6.37
CA VAL A 43 -0.09 -8.42 -5.56
C VAL A 43 -1.01 -7.37 -4.93
N PHE A 44 -0.47 -6.26 -4.41
CA PHE A 44 -1.28 -5.18 -3.86
C PHE A 44 -2.19 -4.52 -4.92
N LEU A 45 -1.66 -4.30 -6.12
CA LEU A 45 -2.41 -3.80 -7.27
C LEU A 45 -3.52 -4.78 -7.65
N ALA A 46 -3.21 -6.07 -7.76
CA ALA A 46 -4.19 -7.10 -8.10
C ALA A 46 -5.30 -7.18 -7.05
N ILE A 47 -4.97 -7.12 -5.76
CA ILE A 47 -5.95 -7.08 -4.67
C ILE A 47 -6.78 -5.79 -4.71
N SER A 48 -6.17 -4.64 -5.00
CA SER A 48 -6.88 -3.36 -5.11
C SER A 48 -7.83 -3.37 -6.30
N ALA A 49 -7.41 -3.85 -7.46
CA ALA A 49 -8.26 -4.02 -8.63
C ALA A 49 -9.40 -5.01 -8.34
N ASN A 50 -9.11 -6.12 -7.66
CA ASN A 50 -10.12 -7.11 -7.31
C ASN A 50 -11.18 -6.54 -6.34
N GLN A 51 -10.77 -5.75 -5.35
CA GLN A 51 -11.70 -5.01 -4.48
C GLN A 51 -12.57 -4.04 -5.29
N MET A 52 -11.96 -3.33 -6.24
CA MET A 52 -12.61 -2.32 -7.06
C MET A 52 -13.65 -2.91 -8.01
N PHE A 53 -13.37 -4.07 -8.62
CA PHE A 53 -14.29 -4.69 -9.60
C PHE A 53 -15.28 -5.68 -8.98
N LEU A 54 -14.91 -6.38 -7.90
CA LEU A 54 -15.74 -7.46 -7.32
C LEU A 54 -16.44 -7.08 -6.01
N THR A 55 -15.99 -6.04 -5.30
CA THR A 55 -16.50 -5.73 -3.95
C THR A 55 -17.38 -4.47 -3.91
N TYR A 56 -17.13 -3.49 -4.78
CA TYR A 56 -17.86 -2.24 -4.82
C TYR A 56 -18.44 -2.00 -6.22
N ALA A 57 -19.68 -1.49 -6.29
CA ALA A 57 -20.25 -1.01 -7.55
C ALA A 57 -19.63 0.37 -7.86
N VAL A 58 -18.45 0.36 -8.48
CA VAL A 58 -17.67 1.58 -8.68
C VAL A 58 -18.27 2.44 -9.78
N GLU A 59 -18.75 3.62 -9.40
CA GLU A 59 -19.13 4.66 -10.34
C GLU A 59 -17.90 5.40 -10.89
N ILE A 60 -18.10 6.14 -11.99
CA ILE A 60 -17.06 6.90 -12.70
C ILE A 60 -16.26 7.82 -11.75
N TRP A 61 -16.93 8.41 -10.76
CA TRP A 61 -16.32 9.30 -9.77
C TRP A 61 -15.33 8.59 -8.85
N GLY A 62 -15.68 7.40 -8.35
CA GLY A 62 -14.79 6.58 -7.54
C GLY A 62 -13.56 6.12 -8.32
N PHE A 63 -13.74 5.80 -9.61
CA PHE A 63 -12.62 5.47 -10.50
C PHE A 63 -11.68 6.66 -10.72
N LEU A 64 -12.22 7.85 -11.01
CA LEU A 64 -11.42 9.07 -11.19
C LEU A 64 -10.64 9.43 -9.92
N ALA A 65 -11.27 9.32 -8.74
CA ALA A 65 -10.62 9.56 -7.46
C ALA A 65 -9.45 8.57 -7.23
N TRP A 66 -9.66 7.29 -7.54
CA TRP A 66 -8.60 6.27 -7.47
C TRP A 66 -7.44 6.56 -8.42
N VAL A 67 -7.73 6.87 -9.69
CA VAL A 67 -6.69 7.18 -10.69
C VAL A 67 -5.90 8.42 -10.30
N ALA A 68 -6.59 9.52 -9.95
CA ALA A 68 -5.95 10.77 -9.58
C ALA A 68 -5.01 10.60 -8.39
N THR A 69 -5.47 9.95 -7.32
CA THR A 69 -4.66 9.69 -6.14
C THR A 69 -3.51 8.73 -6.40
N THR A 70 -3.72 7.70 -7.23
CA THR A 70 -2.66 6.76 -7.63
C THR A 70 -1.54 7.48 -8.38
N ILE A 71 -1.88 8.32 -9.37
CA ILE A 71 -0.90 9.08 -10.14
C ILE A 71 -0.13 10.06 -9.26
N LEU A 72 -0.83 10.80 -8.40
CA LEU A 72 -0.23 11.77 -7.48
C LEU A 72 0.74 11.07 -6.51
N ALA A 73 0.31 10.00 -5.85
CA ALA A 73 1.15 9.25 -4.93
C ALA A 73 2.33 8.58 -5.64
N CYS A 74 2.14 8.10 -6.87
CA CYS A 74 3.22 7.57 -7.71
C CYS A 74 4.28 8.64 -7.98
N GLY A 75 3.90 9.82 -8.45
CA GLY A 75 4.84 10.91 -8.73
C GLY A 75 5.60 11.39 -7.47
N VAL A 76 4.90 11.54 -6.35
CA VAL A 76 5.51 11.95 -5.07
C VAL A 76 6.49 10.89 -4.57
N SER A 77 6.07 9.62 -4.52
CA SER A 77 6.91 8.52 -4.05
C SER A 77 8.12 8.30 -4.94
N TRP A 78 7.98 8.50 -6.25
CA TRP A 78 9.08 8.45 -7.21
C TRP A 78 10.16 9.46 -6.85
N ARG A 79 9.80 10.75 -6.70
CA ARG A 79 10.75 11.82 -6.36
C ARG A 79 11.39 11.63 -4.99
N MET A 80 10.64 11.15 -4.00
CA MET A 80 11.20 10.82 -2.68
C MET A 80 12.20 9.66 -2.77
N SER A 81 11.94 8.68 -3.62
CA SER A 81 12.77 7.48 -3.79
C SER A 81 14.02 7.74 -4.63
N GLU A 82 13.97 8.71 -5.55
CA GLU A 82 15.17 9.20 -6.25
C GLU A 82 16.20 9.80 -5.30
N LYS A 83 15.75 10.57 -4.30
CA LYS A 83 16.63 11.17 -3.28
C LYS A 83 17.09 10.18 -2.20
N THR A 84 16.52 8.98 -2.16
CA THR A 84 16.91 7.96 -1.18
C THR A 84 18.25 7.35 -1.58
N SER A 85 19.25 7.39 -0.69
CA SER A 85 20.52 6.67 -0.92
C SER A 85 20.25 5.17 -0.85
N ILE A 86 20.51 4.44 -1.93
CA ILE A 86 20.33 2.98 -2.01
C ILE A 86 21.67 2.36 -2.38
N HIS A 87 22.05 1.28 -1.69
CA HIS A 87 23.21 0.48 -2.09
C HIS A 87 22.72 -0.65 -2.97
N ILE A 88 23.24 -0.74 -4.19
CA ILE A 88 22.83 -1.76 -5.17
C ILE A 88 24.00 -2.72 -5.35
N ASP A 89 23.85 -3.94 -4.83
CA ASP A 89 24.78 -5.02 -5.10
C ASP A 89 24.23 -5.87 -6.25
N ARG A 90 24.70 -5.58 -7.47
CA ARG A 90 24.35 -6.34 -8.67
C ARG A 90 24.92 -7.76 -8.68
N SER A 91 26.03 -8.01 -7.99
CA SER A 91 26.67 -9.34 -7.96
C SER A 91 25.82 -10.36 -7.19
N ALA A 92 25.19 -9.90 -6.09
CA ALA A 92 24.26 -10.69 -5.30
C ALA A 92 22.78 -10.53 -5.74
N GLY A 93 22.48 -9.57 -6.62
CA GLY A 93 21.10 -9.22 -7.02
C GLY A 93 20.27 -8.65 -5.85
N THR A 94 20.93 -7.92 -4.94
CA THR A 94 20.29 -7.36 -3.74
C THR A 94 20.34 -5.83 -3.74
N ILE A 95 19.32 -5.23 -3.13
CA ILE A 95 19.24 -3.78 -2.92
C ILE A 95 19.18 -3.57 -1.42
N GLU A 96 20.16 -2.86 -0.89
CA GLU A 96 20.14 -2.36 0.48
C GLU A 96 19.32 -1.08 0.52
N LEU A 97 18.19 -1.19 1.20
CA LEU A 97 17.28 -0.09 1.42
C LEU A 97 17.53 0.47 2.83
N PRO A 98 17.84 1.77 2.96
CA PRO A 98 17.88 2.39 4.26
C PRO A 98 16.46 2.32 4.86
N GLY A 99 16.41 2.00 6.15
CA GLY A 99 15.16 1.98 6.87
C GLY A 99 14.46 3.33 6.73
N THR A 100 13.19 3.31 6.31
CA THR A 100 12.47 4.55 5.98
C THR A 100 11.19 4.61 6.81
N TRP A 101 11.05 5.68 7.61
CA TRP A 101 9.84 5.96 8.40
C TRP A 101 8.59 6.11 7.53
N VAL A 102 8.74 6.56 6.28
CA VAL A 102 7.64 6.75 5.34
C VAL A 102 6.86 5.45 5.09
N THR A 103 7.54 4.30 5.01
CA THR A 103 6.86 3.00 4.85
C THR A 103 6.03 2.66 6.08
N LEU A 104 6.54 2.93 7.28
CA LEU A 104 5.81 2.75 8.53
C LEU A 104 4.58 3.67 8.59
N SER A 105 4.72 4.96 8.25
CA SER A 105 3.61 5.91 8.24
C SER A 105 2.49 5.49 7.28
N LEU A 106 2.82 4.97 6.10
CA LEU A 106 1.83 4.48 5.14
C LEU A 106 1.13 3.21 5.60
N ILE A 107 1.86 2.29 6.22
CA ILE A 107 1.27 1.09 6.81
C ILE A 107 0.29 1.48 7.91
N LEU A 108 0.67 2.41 8.79
CA LEU A 108 -0.22 2.93 9.84
C LEU A 108 -1.43 3.64 9.26
N LEU A 109 -1.25 4.47 8.22
CA LEU A 109 -2.34 5.15 7.53
C LEU A 109 -3.32 4.14 6.92
N PHE A 110 -2.82 3.11 6.23
CA PHE A 110 -3.65 2.06 5.63
C PHE A 110 -4.44 1.28 6.67
N ILE A 111 -3.81 0.93 7.80
CA ILE A 111 -4.49 0.27 8.92
C ILE A 111 -5.56 1.19 9.51
N GLY A 112 -5.22 2.44 9.82
CA GLY A 112 -6.14 3.40 10.42
C GLY A 112 -7.36 3.63 9.53
N ALA A 113 -7.14 3.76 8.22
CA ALA A 113 -8.21 3.85 7.23
C ALA A 113 -9.09 2.61 7.24
N ARG A 114 -8.51 1.41 7.19
CA ARG A 114 -9.28 0.16 7.16
C ARG A 114 -10.11 -0.03 8.42
N LEU A 115 -9.59 0.36 9.58
CA LEU A 115 -10.32 0.34 10.85
C LEU A 115 -11.44 1.39 10.88
N TYR A 116 -11.17 2.60 10.40
CA TYR A 116 -12.15 3.68 10.30
C TYR A 116 -13.31 3.31 9.37
N PHE A 117 -13.02 2.96 8.12
CA PHE A 117 -14.04 2.58 7.14
C PHE A 117 -14.77 1.30 7.57
N GLY A 118 -14.06 0.32 8.13
CA GLY A 118 -14.67 -0.89 8.66
C GLY A 118 -15.65 -0.62 9.80
N ARG A 119 -15.34 0.34 10.69
CA ARG A 119 -16.25 0.78 11.75
C ARG A 119 -17.47 1.50 11.18
N GLN A 120 -17.27 2.41 10.23
CA GLN A 120 -18.39 3.14 9.61
C GLN A 120 -19.35 2.19 8.88
N LEU A 121 -18.82 1.21 8.15
CA LEU A 121 -19.60 0.17 7.48
C LEU A 121 -20.32 -0.79 8.44
N TYR A 122 -19.83 -0.92 9.68
CA TYR A 122 -20.47 -1.72 10.71
C TYR A 122 -21.62 -0.96 11.39
N VAL A 123 -21.44 0.35 11.61
CA VAL A 123 -22.48 1.22 12.22
C VAL A 123 -23.58 1.53 11.22
N SER A 124 -23.21 1.83 9.98
CA SER A 124 -24.13 2.23 8.91
C SER A 124 -23.84 1.42 7.63
N PRO A 125 -24.48 0.25 7.46
CA PRO A 125 -24.28 -0.60 6.28
C PRO A 125 -24.65 0.08 4.96
N ASP A 126 -25.56 1.07 5.01
CA ASP A 126 -26.02 1.84 3.86
C ASP A 126 -24.91 2.63 3.18
N LEU A 127 -23.81 2.92 3.88
CA LEU A 127 -22.62 3.57 3.31
C LEU A 127 -21.92 2.71 2.24
N ARG A 128 -22.26 1.42 2.10
CA ARG A 128 -21.72 0.56 1.03
C ARG A 128 -22.14 0.97 -0.38
N VAL A 129 -23.25 1.69 -0.49
CA VAL A 129 -23.80 2.18 -1.76
C VAL A 129 -23.66 3.70 -1.90
N ASP A 130 -23.10 4.37 -0.88
CA ASP A 130 -22.82 5.80 -0.95
C ASP A 130 -21.58 6.05 -1.85
N PRO A 131 -21.74 6.74 -2.99
CA PRO A 131 -20.66 6.96 -3.94
C PRO A 131 -19.53 7.82 -3.37
N ASP A 132 -19.82 8.76 -2.47
CA ASP A 132 -18.80 9.61 -1.83
C ASP A 132 -17.96 8.79 -0.86
N PHE A 133 -18.60 7.91 -0.09
CA PHE A 133 -17.91 7.01 0.84
C PHE A 133 -17.04 5.99 0.10
N ILE A 134 -17.55 5.42 -1.01
CA ILE A 134 -16.77 4.52 -1.88
C ILE A 134 -15.59 5.28 -2.50
N ALA A 135 -15.79 6.51 -2.96
CA ALA A 135 -14.72 7.34 -3.52
C ALA A 135 -13.60 7.60 -2.51
N GLN A 136 -13.92 7.82 -1.23
CA GLN A 136 -12.92 7.98 -0.17
C GLN A 136 -12.11 6.69 0.08
N ILE A 137 -12.78 5.54 0.12
CA ILE A 137 -12.11 4.23 0.25
C ILE A 137 -11.15 4.02 -0.92
N LEU A 138 -11.63 4.27 -2.14
CA LEU A 138 -10.85 4.12 -3.36
C LEU A 138 -9.69 5.13 -3.44
N ALA A 139 -9.90 6.38 -3.05
CA ALA A 139 -8.83 7.37 -2.96
C ALA A 139 -7.71 6.89 -2.02
N MET A 140 -8.06 6.30 -0.87
CA MET A 140 -7.07 5.78 0.07
C MET A 140 -6.31 4.57 -0.50
N THR A 141 -6.99 3.62 -1.16
CA THR A 141 -6.32 2.47 -1.79
C THR A 141 -5.45 2.90 -2.97
N GLY A 142 -5.87 3.91 -3.73
CA GLY A 142 -5.11 4.54 -4.80
C GLY A 142 -3.83 5.19 -4.29
N LEU A 143 -3.90 5.98 -3.21
CA LEU A 143 -2.72 6.58 -2.57
C LEU A 143 -1.69 5.53 -2.16
N VAL A 144 -2.12 4.47 -1.48
CA VAL A 144 -1.21 3.42 -0.99
C VAL A 144 -0.59 2.66 -2.17
N SER A 145 -1.42 2.25 -3.14
CA SER A 145 -0.95 1.52 -4.33
C SER A 145 0.00 2.37 -5.17
N GLY A 146 -0.36 3.64 -5.41
CA GLY A 146 0.45 4.60 -6.14
C GLY A 146 1.82 4.83 -5.48
N TYR A 147 1.86 4.98 -4.15
CA TYR A 147 3.13 5.13 -3.45
C TYR A 147 4.06 3.91 -3.65
N TYR A 148 3.53 2.69 -3.47
CA TYR A 148 4.33 1.49 -3.65
C TYR A 148 4.81 1.33 -5.10
N LEU A 149 3.97 1.71 -6.07
CA LEU A 149 4.33 1.68 -7.49
C LEU A 149 5.45 2.66 -7.82
N GLY A 150 5.33 3.93 -7.44
CA GLY A 150 6.33 4.94 -7.77
C GLY A 150 7.66 4.69 -7.08
N ARG A 151 7.64 4.24 -5.82
CA ARG A 151 8.84 3.81 -5.10
C ARG A 151 9.53 2.62 -5.77
N SER A 152 8.77 1.59 -6.13
CA SER A 152 9.33 0.38 -6.76
C SER A 152 9.87 0.66 -8.15
N GLY A 153 9.15 1.46 -8.94
CA GLY A 153 9.58 1.89 -10.27
C GLY A 153 10.85 2.74 -10.26
N SER A 154 10.98 3.66 -9.29
CA SER A 154 12.20 4.47 -9.13
C SER A 154 13.43 3.59 -8.83
N PHE A 155 13.29 2.63 -7.91
CA PHE A 155 14.37 1.70 -7.59
C PHE A 155 14.74 0.77 -8.75
N LEU A 156 13.76 0.36 -9.54
CA LEU A 156 13.94 -0.43 -10.75
C LEU A 156 14.74 0.32 -11.81
N ILE A 157 14.36 1.56 -12.12
CA ILE A 157 15.07 2.34 -13.13
C ILE A 157 16.52 2.58 -12.68
N ARG A 158 16.73 2.85 -11.38
CA ARG A 158 18.09 2.98 -10.82
C ARG A 158 18.87 1.67 -10.85
N TYR A 159 18.21 0.54 -10.58
CA TYR A 159 18.82 -0.78 -10.73
C TYR A 159 19.31 -0.99 -12.15
N PHE A 160 18.49 -0.76 -13.18
CA PHE A 160 18.88 -0.93 -14.59
C PHE A 160 19.89 0.10 -15.09
N ARG A 161 19.86 1.33 -14.58
CA ARG A 161 20.83 2.39 -14.93
C ARG A 161 22.20 2.25 -14.29
N ALA A 162 22.33 1.53 -13.17
CA ALA A 162 23.63 1.34 -12.52
C ALA A 162 24.55 0.45 -13.38
N THR A 163 25.52 1.01 -14.11
CA THR A 163 26.43 0.24 -14.98
C THR A 163 27.09 -0.90 -14.20
N PRO A 164 27.18 -2.13 -14.75
CA PRO A 164 27.93 -3.20 -14.09
C PRO A 164 29.38 -2.72 -13.89
N ARG A 165 29.84 -2.75 -12.63
CA ARG A 165 31.26 -2.68 -12.30
C ARG A 165 31.79 -4.10 -12.22
#